data_AF-A0A2A6DZA4-F1
#
_entry.id   AF-A0A2A6DZA4-F1
#
_cell.length_a   1.000
_cell.length_b   1.000
_cell.length_c   1.000
_cell.angle_alpha   90.00
_cell.angle_beta   90.00
_cell.angle_gamma   90.00
#
_symmetry.space_group_name_H-M   'P 1'
#
loop_
_entity.id
_entity.type
_entity.pdbx_description
1 polymer ?
#
loop_
_entity_poly.entity_id
_entity_poly.type
_entity_poly.pdbx_seq_one_letter_code
_entity_poly.pdbx_strand_id
1 'polypeptide(L)' 'MSDTQSYHPEEHVNEEPRNDFVDVATGFAVTFGIFLLIGIVATLIELAMR' A
#
# COMPACT_ATOMS: atom_id res chain seq x y z
N MET A 1 -34.49 0.66 -31.43
CA MET A 1 -33.02 0.57 -31.46
C MET A 1 -32.63 -0.48 -30.45
N SER A 2 -31.95 -1.54 -30.87
CA SER A 2 -31.30 -2.48 -29.95
C SER A 2 -30.05 -1.76 -29.45
N ASP A 3 -30.07 -1.22 -28.24
CA ASP A 3 -28.93 -0.52 -27.64
C ASP A 3 -27.79 -1.51 -27.41
N THR A 4 -26.97 -1.69 -28.44
CA THR A 4 -25.65 -2.30 -28.31
C THR A 4 -24.84 -1.36 -27.44
N GLN A 5 -24.70 -1.67 -26.16
CA GLN A 5 -23.73 -1.04 -25.27
C GLN A 5 -22.36 -1.14 -25.94
N SER A 6 -21.97 -0.06 -26.63
CA SER A 6 -20.68 0.05 -27.28
C SER A 6 -19.68 0.23 -26.16
N TYR A 7 -18.85 -0.78 -25.94
CA TYR A 7 -17.78 -0.70 -24.95
C TYR A 7 -16.81 0.39 -25.41
N HIS A 8 -16.78 1.50 -24.68
CA HIS A 8 -15.89 2.65 -24.89
C HIS A 8 -14.67 2.52 -23.97
N PRO A 9 -13.55 1.93 -24.44
CA PRO A 9 -12.37 1.69 -23.61
C PRO A 9 -11.74 2.97 -23.04
N GLU A 10 -11.96 4.12 -23.69
CA GLU A 10 -11.51 5.44 -23.26
C GLU A 10 -12.23 5.98 -22.01
N GLU A 11 -13.33 5.39 -21.59
CA GLU A 11 -14.06 5.84 -20.40
C GLU A 11 -13.41 5.35 -19.10
N HIS A 12 -12.46 4.39 -19.18
CA HIS A 12 -11.71 3.87 -18.03
C HIS A 12 -12.60 3.58 -16.81
N VAL A 13 -13.83 3.11 -17.05
CA VAL A 13 -14.88 2.93 -16.02
C VAL A 13 -14.50 1.93 -14.91
N ASN A 14 -13.49 1.10 -15.18
CA ASN A 14 -12.97 0.10 -14.25
C ASN A 14 -11.56 0.47 -13.73
N GLU A 15 -11.05 1.68 -13.99
CA GLU A 15 -9.81 2.14 -13.38
C GLU A 15 -10.05 2.48 -11.90
N GLU A 16 -9.19 1.96 -11.05
CA GLU A 16 -9.18 2.29 -9.63
C GLU A 16 -8.90 3.79 -9.45
N PRO A 17 -9.63 4.48 -8.55
CA PRO A 17 -9.30 5.86 -8.20
C PRO A 17 -7.84 5.96 -7.78
N ARG A 18 -7.04 6.68 -8.56
CA ARG A 18 -5.60 6.75 -8.33
C ARG A 18 -5.29 7.64 -7.12
N ASN A 19 -4.75 7.06 -6.06
CA ASN A 19 -4.37 7.73 -4.82
C ASN A 19 -2.87 7.60 -4.52
N ASP A 20 -2.04 7.87 -5.53
CA ASP A 20 -0.58 7.71 -5.58
C ASP A 20 0.15 8.10 -4.28
N PHE A 21 -0.18 9.27 -3.71
CA PHE A 21 0.49 9.75 -2.51
C PHE A 21 0.17 8.91 -1.27
N VAL A 22 -1.10 8.53 -1.12
CA VAL A 22 -1.58 7.74 0.03
C VAL A 22 -1.00 6.33 -0.05
N ASP A 23 -0.92 5.74 -1.24
CA ASP A 23 -0.39 4.39 -1.42
C ASP A 23 1.11 4.34 -1.10
N VAL A 24 1.88 5.32 -1.60
CA VAL A 24 3.31 5.43 -1.30
C VAL A 24 3.55 5.68 0.20
N ALA A 25 2.80 6.60 0.80
CA ALA A 25 2.92 6.91 2.22
C ALA A 25 2.59 5.68 3.08
N THR A 26 1.54 4.94 2.72
CA THR A 26 1.12 3.73 3.44
C THR A 26 2.16 2.62 3.29
N GLY A 27 2.65 2.36 2.07
CA GLY A 27 3.68 1.36 1.82
C GLY A 27 4.99 1.65 2.57
N PHE A 28 5.41 2.91 2.60
CA PHE A 28 6.56 3.34 3.40
C PHE A 28 6.31 3.15 4.89
N ALA A 29 5.19 3.63 5.42
CA ALA A 29 4.88 3.60 6.84
C ALA A 29 4.80 2.16 7.38
N VAL A 30 4.16 1.25 6.65
CA VAL A 30 4.08 -0.18 7.00
C VAL A 30 5.47 -0.81 7.02
N THR A 31 6.27 -0.60 5.98
CA THR A 31 7.61 -1.18 5.87
C THR A 31 8.54 -0.65 6.96
N PHE A 32 8.54 0.67 7.17
CA PHE A 32 9.29 1.32 8.24
C PHE A 32 8.86 0.78 9.62
N GLY A 33 7.56 0.68 9.88
CA GLY A 33 7.03 0.17 11.14
C GLY A 33 7.48 -1.26 11.45
N ILE A 34 7.48 -2.14 10.44
CA ILE A 34 7.97 -3.52 10.59
C ILE A 34 9.45 -3.54 10.98
N PHE A 35 10.30 -2.82 10.25
CA PHE A 35 11.73 -2.80 10.54
C PHE A 35 12.05 -2.10 11.86
N LEU A 36 11.32 -1.04 12.20
CA LEU A 36 11.43 -0.39 13.49
C LEU A 36 11.09 -1.36 14.63
N LEU A 37 10.01 -2.12 14.50
CA LEU A 37 9.61 -3.12 15.49
C LEU A 37 10.67 -4.21 15.65
N ILE A 38 11.22 -4.73 14.55
CA ILE A 38 12.32 -5.70 14.57
C ILE A 38 13.53 -5.12 15.32
N GLY A 39 13.90 -3.87 15.03
CA GLY A 39 15.01 -3.18 15.70
C GLY A 39 14.77 -3.02 17.20
N ILE A 40 13.56 -2.65 17.61
CA ILE A 40 13.17 -2.56 19.02
C ILE A 40 13.31 -3.93 19.70
N VAL A 41 12.73 -4.98 19.11
CA VAL A 41 12.79 -6.35 19.67
C VAL A 41 14.24 -6.83 19.80
N ALA A 42 15.05 -6.65 18.76
CA ALA A 42 16.46 -7.01 18.79
C ALA A 42 17.23 -6.25 19.89
N THR A 43 16.94 -4.96 20.05
CA THR A 43 17.56 -4.14 21.11
C THR A 43 17.17 -4.63 22.50
N LEU A 44 15.90 -5.01 22.71
CA LEU A 44 15.43 -5.55 23.99
C LEU A 44 16.09 -6.91 24.30
N ILE A 45 16.23 -7.77 23.29
CA ILE A 45 16.91 -9.05 23.42
C ILE A 45 18.39 -8.85 23.81
N GLU A 46 19.09 -7.96 23.11
CA GLU A 46 20.49 -7.61 23.42
C GLU A 46 20.62 -7.07 24.85
N LEU A 47 19.73 -6.18 25.29
CA LEU A 47 19.75 -5.64 26.65
C LEU A 47 19.50 -6.71 27.71
N ALA A 48 18.66 -7.71 27.42
CA ALA A 48 18.34 -8.79 28.34
C ALA A 48 19.42 -9.89 28.41
N MET A 49 20.24 -10.03 27.37
CA MET A 49 21.33 -11.02 27.30
C MET A 49 22.71 -10.47 27.67
N ARG A 50 22.84 -9.15 27.80
CA ARG A 50 24.02 -8.49 28.37
C ARG A 50 24.06 -8.59 29.88
#